data_AF-A0A382M4P9-F1
#
_entry.id   AF-A0A382M4P9-F1
#
_cell.length_a   1.000
_cell.length_b   1.000
_cell.length_c   1.000
_cell.angle_alpha   90.00
_cell.angle_beta   90.00
_cell.angle_gamma   90.00
#
_symmetry.space_group_name_H-M   'P 1'
#
loop_
_entity.id
_entity.type
_entity.pdbx_description
1 polymer ?
#
loop_
_entity_poly.entity_id
_entity_poly.type
_entity_poly.pdbx_seq_one_letter_code
_entity_poly.pdbx_strand_id
1 'polypeptide(L)'
;MEEEKKDQNKGAVQEPNAFLERHLLKSTYALFDILKEKGLIDNIGFKDLGAGGVACASIELAETSGYGAEVWMDKVHIGMDNLHPSVYLCSETQERFMWVSPPEITSLILEHYNKVFDLPGVSEGAQASVIGKIRDDGQYIVHNGDDEIVNAPAPEITEGFLYSRPYEARMKNCTEPNILEPTDYNKVLLDILSHENMANREPIFEQYDKQVQGRVHTETGRADSGVMAPFNSEKYPEEIRNVGIALSTDHNPRYGLIDPYWGGVNAVVEAMRNVAAVGATPHAITDCLCFGNPEKPYQMWEFVESVRGVADACHAITLKDNPDDATPIIAGNVSFYNESKNGAIPPSPIVSCLGRLKNVNKTVPMHFQKSDSVILMAGERRDELGGSVYY
;
A
#
# COMPACT_ATOMS: atom_id res chain seq x y z
N MET A 1 32.35 -8.54 -12.65
CA MET A 1 31.85 -7.38 -11.88
C MET A 1 30.61 -6.72 -12.48
N GLU A 2 30.56 -6.31 -13.76
CA GLU A 2 29.30 -5.82 -14.37
C GLU A 2 28.33 -6.96 -14.72
N GLU A 3 28.83 -8.07 -15.25
CA GLU A 3 28.01 -9.27 -15.53
C GLU A 3 27.49 -9.95 -14.24
N GLU A 4 28.32 -10.04 -13.20
CA GLU A 4 27.91 -10.60 -11.89
C GLU A 4 26.84 -9.72 -11.20
N LYS A 5 26.92 -8.38 -11.35
CA LYS A 5 25.86 -7.48 -10.89
C LYS A 5 24.59 -7.61 -11.72
N LYS A 6 24.72 -7.88 -13.02
CA LYS A 6 23.58 -8.11 -13.92
C LYS A 6 22.87 -9.41 -13.57
N ASP A 7 23.60 -10.47 -13.23
CA ASP A 7 23.03 -11.76 -12.78
C ASP A 7 22.42 -11.67 -11.37
N GLN A 8 23.00 -10.90 -10.44
CA GLN A 8 22.40 -10.67 -9.12
C GLN A 8 21.10 -9.84 -9.18
N ASN A 9 20.96 -8.94 -10.16
CA ASN A 9 19.77 -8.10 -10.30
C ASN A 9 18.70 -8.66 -11.25
N LYS A 10 18.93 -9.81 -11.93
CA LYS A 10 17.92 -10.41 -12.81
C LYS A 10 16.63 -10.77 -12.07
N GLY A 11 16.71 -11.23 -10.82
CA GLY A 11 15.54 -11.53 -9.99
C GLY A 11 14.74 -10.30 -9.56
N ALA A 12 15.30 -9.09 -9.68
CA ALA A 12 14.67 -7.83 -9.29
C ALA A 12 14.01 -7.09 -10.47
N VAL A 13 14.13 -7.60 -11.70
CA VAL A 13 13.47 -7.02 -12.87
C VAL A 13 12.07 -7.63 -12.99
N GLN A 14 11.06 -6.85 -12.63
CA GLN A 14 9.66 -7.17 -12.91
C GLN A 14 9.30 -6.63 -14.30
N GLU A 15 8.76 -7.49 -15.18
CA GLU A 15 8.21 -7.09 -16.47
C GLU A 15 6.68 -7.09 -16.38
N PRO A 16 6.02 -5.94 -16.17
CA PRO A 16 4.57 -5.89 -16.06
C PRO A 16 3.91 -6.00 -17.45
N ASN A 17 2.82 -6.77 -17.52
CA ASN A 17 1.92 -6.82 -18.67
C ASN A 17 0.57 -6.16 -18.33
N ALA A 18 0.56 -4.83 -18.33
CA ALA A 18 -0.62 -4.03 -17.98
C ALA A 18 -1.86 -4.32 -18.85
N PHE A 19 -1.68 -4.83 -20.08
CA PHE A 19 -2.80 -5.22 -20.94
C PHE A 19 -3.48 -6.50 -20.44
N LEU A 20 -2.67 -7.52 -20.13
CA LEU A 20 -3.16 -8.78 -19.56
C LEU A 20 -3.80 -8.53 -18.18
N GLU A 21 -3.15 -7.73 -17.33
CA GLU A 21 -3.67 -7.35 -16.01
C GLU A 21 -5.08 -6.74 -16.12
N ARG A 22 -5.26 -5.77 -17.02
CA ARG A 22 -6.57 -5.14 -17.24
C ARG A 22 -7.63 -6.15 -17.69
N HIS A 23 -7.26 -7.11 -18.55
CA HIS A 23 -8.19 -8.13 -19.02
C HIS A 23 -8.58 -9.09 -17.88
N LEU A 24 -7.60 -9.51 -17.08
CA LEU A 24 -7.81 -10.34 -15.91
C LEU A 24 -8.66 -9.64 -14.86
N LEU A 25 -8.40 -8.37 -14.54
CA LEU A 25 -9.21 -7.60 -13.59
C LEU A 25 -10.66 -7.48 -14.08
N LYS A 26 -10.87 -7.15 -15.36
CA LYS A 26 -12.22 -7.06 -15.93
C LYS A 26 -12.95 -8.40 -15.89
N SER A 27 -12.25 -9.49 -16.22
CA SER A 27 -12.79 -10.85 -16.10
C SER A 27 -13.14 -11.20 -14.67
N THR A 28 -12.25 -10.92 -13.73
CA THR A 28 -12.40 -11.18 -12.30
C THR A 28 -13.60 -10.44 -11.70
N TYR A 29 -13.77 -9.14 -12.01
CA TYR A 29 -14.94 -8.38 -11.55
C TYR A 29 -16.24 -8.94 -12.11
N ALA A 30 -16.28 -9.33 -13.39
CA ALA A 30 -17.47 -9.96 -13.97
C ALA A 30 -17.78 -11.32 -13.31
N LEU A 31 -16.76 -12.10 -12.95
CA LEU A 31 -16.95 -13.36 -12.23
C LEU A 31 -17.50 -13.11 -10.82
N PHE A 32 -16.97 -12.12 -10.10
CA PHE A 32 -17.51 -11.73 -8.80
C PHE A 32 -18.99 -11.34 -8.86
N ASP A 33 -19.40 -10.58 -9.89
CA ASP A 33 -20.80 -10.22 -10.09
C ASP A 33 -21.67 -11.47 -10.30
N ILE A 34 -21.23 -12.41 -11.15
CA ILE A 34 -21.93 -13.69 -11.41
C ILE A 34 -22.05 -14.52 -10.13
N LEU A 35 -20.97 -14.65 -9.36
CA LEU A 35 -20.95 -15.42 -8.11
C LEU A 35 -21.87 -14.79 -7.06
N LYS A 36 -21.88 -13.46 -6.97
CA LYS A 36 -22.77 -12.72 -6.09
C LYS A 36 -24.24 -12.90 -6.46
N GLU A 37 -24.58 -12.78 -7.74
CA GLU A 37 -25.96 -12.99 -8.23
C GLU A 37 -26.47 -14.41 -7.96
N LYS A 38 -25.56 -15.40 -7.97
CA LYS A 38 -25.87 -16.80 -7.66
C LYS A 38 -25.86 -17.13 -6.17
N GLY A 39 -25.49 -16.18 -5.29
CA GLY A 39 -25.35 -16.42 -3.86
C GLY A 39 -24.19 -17.38 -3.52
N LEU A 40 -23.15 -17.41 -4.34
CA LEU A 40 -21.98 -18.31 -4.20
C LEU A 40 -20.74 -17.61 -3.64
N ILE A 41 -20.82 -16.29 -3.39
CA ILE A 41 -19.67 -15.47 -3.00
C ILE A 41 -19.04 -15.91 -1.67
N ASP A 42 -19.84 -16.46 -0.75
CA ASP A 42 -19.36 -16.89 0.56
C ASP A 42 -18.68 -18.28 0.52
N ASN A 43 -18.70 -18.96 -0.62
CA ASN A 43 -18.15 -20.31 -0.79
C ASN A 43 -16.78 -20.32 -1.48
N ILE A 44 -16.17 -19.15 -1.70
CA ILE A 44 -14.96 -19.02 -2.51
C ILE A 44 -13.86 -18.25 -1.79
N GLY A 45 -12.61 -18.62 -2.08
CA GLY A 45 -11.42 -17.83 -1.75
C GLY A 45 -10.83 -17.20 -3.00
N PHE A 46 -10.31 -15.99 -2.88
CA PHE A 46 -9.62 -15.28 -3.94
C PHE A 46 -8.40 -14.55 -3.40
N LYS A 47 -7.28 -14.63 -4.10
CA LYS A 47 -6.04 -13.94 -3.74
C LYS A 47 -5.20 -13.67 -4.99
N ASP A 48 -4.46 -12.58 -5.00
CA ASP A 48 -3.37 -12.33 -5.94
C ASP A 48 -2.12 -13.15 -5.58
N LEU A 49 -1.26 -13.40 -6.57
CA LEU A 49 0.05 -14.01 -6.35
C LEU A 49 1.12 -12.93 -6.36
N GLY A 50 1.64 -12.59 -5.17
CA GLY A 50 2.77 -11.68 -4.99
C GLY A 50 4.02 -12.43 -4.56
N ALA A 51 4.63 -11.96 -3.47
CA ALA A 51 5.84 -12.55 -2.89
C ALA A 51 5.63 -14.03 -2.54
N GLY A 52 6.61 -14.87 -2.89
CA GLY A 52 6.52 -16.32 -2.70
C GLY A 52 5.57 -17.07 -3.66
N GLY A 53 4.93 -16.37 -4.60
CA GLY A 53 4.27 -16.98 -5.76
C GLY A 53 3.13 -17.96 -5.43
N VAL A 54 3.14 -19.11 -6.12
CA VAL A 54 2.12 -20.17 -5.98
C VAL A 54 2.15 -20.75 -4.56
N ALA A 55 3.34 -20.89 -3.96
CA ALA A 55 3.46 -21.42 -2.61
C ALA A 55 2.67 -20.58 -1.61
N CYS A 56 2.99 -19.29 -1.53
CA CYS A 56 2.34 -18.34 -0.63
C CYS A 56 0.82 -18.29 -0.85
N ALA A 57 0.40 -18.09 -2.11
CA ALA A 57 -1.02 -17.92 -2.38
C ALA A 57 -1.86 -19.17 -2.08
N SER A 58 -1.35 -20.36 -2.41
CA SER A 58 -2.09 -21.61 -2.19
C SER A 58 -2.17 -22.00 -0.72
N ILE A 59 -1.09 -21.79 0.04
CA ILE A 59 -1.08 -22.16 1.46
C ILE A 59 -1.85 -21.16 2.31
N GLU A 60 -1.69 -19.85 2.09
CA GLU A 60 -2.37 -18.84 2.90
C GLU A 60 -3.90 -18.88 2.72
N LEU A 61 -4.38 -19.11 1.49
CA LEU A 61 -5.82 -19.27 1.23
C LEU A 61 -6.41 -20.48 1.98
N ALA A 62 -5.67 -21.57 2.08
CA ALA A 62 -6.12 -22.77 2.78
C ALA A 62 -6.02 -22.61 4.31
N GLU A 63 -4.88 -22.16 4.81
CA GLU A 63 -4.55 -22.11 6.23
C GLU A 63 -5.40 -21.06 6.97
N THR A 64 -5.72 -19.92 6.35
CA THR A 64 -6.61 -18.90 6.94
C THR A 64 -8.00 -19.47 7.31
N SER A 65 -8.41 -20.57 6.65
CA SER A 65 -9.67 -21.27 6.93
C SER A 65 -9.49 -22.59 7.71
N GLY A 66 -8.28 -22.86 8.23
CA GLY A 66 -7.95 -24.06 9.00
C GLY A 66 -7.70 -25.31 8.15
N TYR A 67 -7.38 -25.15 6.87
CA TYR A 67 -7.16 -26.26 5.93
C TYR A 67 -5.70 -26.37 5.46
N GLY A 68 -5.39 -27.50 4.85
CA GLY A 68 -4.17 -27.71 4.06
C GLY A 68 -4.43 -27.57 2.55
N ALA A 69 -3.39 -27.74 1.73
CA ALA A 69 -3.52 -27.73 0.28
C ALA A 69 -2.59 -28.77 -0.37
N GLU A 70 -3.03 -29.32 -1.50
CA GLU A 70 -2.22 -30.20 -2.35
C GLU A 70 -2.11 -29.57 -3.74
N VAL A 71 -0.90 -29.32 -4.21
CA VAL A 71 -0.61 -28.60 -5.46
C VAL A 71 0.23 -29.46 -6.39
N TRP A 72 -0.11 -29.46 -7.68
CA TRP A 72 0.60 -30.15 -8.76
C TRP A 72 1.26 -29.13 -9.67
N MET A 73 2.58 -29.08 -9.59
CA MET A 73 3.40 -28.11 -10.30
C MET A 73 3.42 -28.33 -11.82
N ASP A 74 3.20 -29.56 -12.28
CA ASP A 74 3.01 -29.90 -13.70
C ASP A 74 1.74 -29.27 -14.33
N LYS A 75 0.80 -28.82 -13.50
CA LYS A 75 -0.42 -28.13 -13.94
C LYS A 75 -0.31 -26.61 -13.91
N VAL A 76 0.76 -26.08 -13.33
CA VAL A 76 1.04 -24.64 -13.31
C VAL A 76 1.62 -24.24 -14.66
N HIS A 77 1.06 -23.21 -15.27
CA HIS A 77 1.57 -22.69 -16.54
C HIS A 77 2.94 -22.02 -16.34
N ILE A 78 3.92 -22.41 -17.16
CA ILE A 78 5.27 -21.86 -17.14
C ILE A 78 5.55 -21.16 -18.47
N GLY A 79 6.20 -20.00 -18.41
CA GLY A 79 6.64 -19.26 -19.60
C GLY A 79 8.05 -19.64 -20.08
N MET A 80 8.76 -20.49 -19.32
CA MET A 80 10.13 -20.91 -19.60
C MET A 80 10.28 -22.40 -19.29
N ASP A 81 10.83 -23.14 -20.24
CA ASP A 81 11.10 -24.57 -20.08
C ASP A 81 12.33 -24.83 -19.20
N ASN A 82 12.45 -26.06 -18.70
CA ASN A 82 13.61 -26.58 -17.97
C ASN A 82 13.95 -25.82 -16.67
N LEU A 83 12.95 -25.21 -16.02
CA LEU A 83 13.10 -24.63 -14.70
C LEU A 83 13.01 -25.69 -13.60
N HIS A 84 13.79 -25.51 -12.53
CA HIS A 84 13.63 -26.34 -11.33
C HIS A 84 12.28 -26.05 -10.65
N PRO A 85 11.56 -27.06 -10.11
CA PRO A 85 10.24 -26.91 -9.49
C PRO A 85 10.10 -25.78 -8.47
N SER A 86 11.11 -25.63 -7.62
CA SER A 86 11.13 -24.55 -6.62
C SER A 86 11.14 -23.15 -7.23
N VAL A 87 11.65 -22.98 -8.46
CA VAL A 87 11.73 -21.67 -9.12
C VAL A 87 10.35 -21.18 -9.51
N TYR A 88 9.54 -22.01 -10.17
CA TYR A 88 8.21 -21.58 -10.58
C TYR A 88 7.17 -21.71 -9.45
N LEU A 89 7.40 -22.57 -8.45
CA LEU A 89 6.64 -22.57 -7.20
C LEU A 89 6.72 -21.22 -6.46
N CYS A 90 7.93 -20.68 -6.30
CA CYS A 90 8.19 -19.43 -5.60
C CYS A 90 8.32 -18.21 -6.53
N SER A 91 8.01 -18.37 -7.82
CA SER A 91 8.17 -17.29 -8.79
C SER A 91 7.22 -16.13 -8.48
N GLU A 92 7.74 -14.90 -8.59
CA GLU A 92 6.97 -13.65 -8.41
C GLU A 92 6.60 -13.04 -9.77
N THR A 93 6.24 -13.89 -10.74
CA THR A 93 5.73 -13.41 -12.02
C THR A 93 4.41 -12.67 -11.80
N GLN A 94 4.22 -11.61 -12.58
CA GLN A 94 3.12 -10.67 -12.41
C GLN A 94 1.80 -11.23 -13.00
N GLU A 95 0.70 -10.50 -12.77
CA GLU A 95 -0.63 -10.76 -13.33
C GLU A 95 -1.20 -12.17 -13.11
N ARG A 96 -1.13 -12.69 -11.87
CA ARG A 96 -1.70 -13.99 -11.51
C ARG A 96 -2.67 -13.86 -10.34
N PHE A 97 -3.76 -14.62 -10.43
CA PHE A 97 -4.77 -14.75 -9.38
C PHE A 97 -5.03 -16.21 -9.07
N MET A 98 -5.38 -16.51 -7.82
CA MET A 98 -5.79 -17.82 -7.36
C MET A 98 -7.23 -17.78 -6.87
N TRP A 99 -8.00 -18.77 -7.32
CA TRP A 99 -9.33 -19.06 -6.81
C TRP A 99 -9.31 -20.38 -6.05
N VAL A 100 -10.00 -20.42 -4.92
CA VAL A 100 -10.37 -21.64 -4.21
C VAL A 100 -11.88 -21.75 -4.25
N SER A 101 -12.41 -22.89 -4.71
CA SER A 101 -13.85 -23.08 -4.85
C SER A 101 -14.25 -24.55 -4.71
N PRO A 102 -15.50 -24.84 -4.30
CA PRO A 102 -16.10 -26.16 -4.40
C PRO A 102 -16.04 -26.72 -5.83
N PRO A 103 -15.94 -28.06 -6.00
CA PRO A 103 -15.84 -28.71 -7.31
C PRO A 103 -16.96 -28.32 -8.29
N GLU A 104 -18.17 -28.08 -7.80
CA GLU A 104 -19.33 -27.67 -8.59
C GLU A 104 -19.22 -26.26 -9.17
N ILE A 105 -18.37 -25.40 -8.59
CA ILE A 105 -18.12 -24.03 -9.06
C ILE A 105 -16.91 -23.99 -10.00
N THR A 106 -15.94 -24.90 -9.85
CA THR A 106 -14.68 -24.89 -10.60
C THR A 106 -14.88 -24.81 -12.12
N SER A 107 -15.82 -25.58 -12.67
CA SER A 107 -16.11 -25.55 -14.12
C SER A 107 -16.59 -24.19 -14.61
N LEU A 108 -17.39 -23.47 -13.80
CA LEU A 108 -17.85 -22.12 -14.12
C LEU A 108 -16.65 -21.15 -14.22
N ILE A 109 -15.72 -21.23 -13.28
CA ILE A 109 -14.53 -20.36 -13.24
C ILE A 109 -13.65 -20.62 -14.46
N LEU A 110 -13.36 -21.88 -14.77
CA LEU A 110 -12.54 -22.25 -15.92
C LEU A 110 -13.18 -21.79 -17.25
N GLU A 111 -14.49 -22.01 -17.41
CA GLU A 111 -15.22 -21.58 -18.60
C GLU A 111 -15.25 -20.05 -18.73
N HIS A 112 -15.44 -19.34 -17.61
CA HIS A 112 -15.43 -17.89 -17.58
C HIS A 112 -14.11 -17.31 -18.09
N TYR A 113 -12.97 -17.77 -17.57
CA TYR A 113 -11.67 -17.26 -17.99
C TYR A 113 -11.25 -17.76 -19.38
N ASN A 114 -11.40 -19.05 -19.67
CA ASN A 114 -10.82 -19.65 -20.86
C ASN A 114 -11.71 -19.54 -22.11
N LYS A 115 -13.03 -19.38 -21.95
CA LYS A 115 -13.96 -19.32 -23.10
C LYS A 115 -14.70 -18.00 -23.18
N VAL A 116 -15.25 -17.49 -22.07
CA VAL A 116 -16.03 -16.24 -22.08
C VAL A 116 -15.11 -15.03 -22.28
N PHE A 117 -14.00 -14.99 -21.56
CA PHE A 117 -12.98 -13.95 -21.69
C PHE A 117 -11.81 -14.32 -22.62
N ASP A 118 -11.80 -15.54 -23.15
CA ASP A 118 -10.81 -16.04 -24.13
C ASP A 118 -9.37 -15.68 -23.75
N LEU A 119 -8.98 -15.88 -22.48
CA LEU A 119 -7.61 -15.59 -22.04
C LEU A 119 -6.52 -16.20 -22.95
N PRO A 120 -6.67 -17.44 -23.46
CA PRO A 120 -5.69 -18.01 -24.39
C PRO A 120 -5.53 -17.22 -25.68
N GLY A 121 -6.60 -16.56 -26.15
CA GLY A 121 -6.56 -15.65 -27.31
C GLY A 121 -6.02 -14.26 -26.98
N VAL A 122 -6.05 -13.84 -25.71
CA VAL A 122 -5.57 -12.53 -25.25
C VAL A 122 -4.05 -12.47 -25.13
N SER A 123 -3.43 -13.51 -24.57
CA SER A 123 -1.99 -13.57 -24.36
C SER A 123 -1.52 -15.03 -24.36
N GLU A 124 -0.36 -15.27 -24.99
CA GLU A 124 0.23 -16.61 -25.03
C GLU A 124 0.46 -17.16 -23.62
N GLY A 125 -0.04 -18.37 -23.36
CA GLY A 125 0.06 -19.02 -22.05
C GLY A 125 -0.96 -18.56 -21.00
N ALA A 126 -1.74 -17.51 -21.25
CA ALA A 126 -2.77 -17.04 -20.31
C ALA A 126 -3.98 -17.97 -20.31
N GLN A 127 -4.25 -18.60 -19.17
CA GLN A 127 -5.41 -19.48 -18.96
C GLN A 127 -5.61 -19.73 -17.46
N ALA A 128 -6.83 -20.05 -17.08
CA ALA A 128 -7.16 -20.66 -15.80
C ALA A 128 -6.98 -22.18 -15.88
N SER A 129 -6.33 -22.78 -14.89
CA SER A 129 -6.20 -24.23 -14.74
C SER A 129 -6.41 -24.66 -13.29
N VAL A 130 -6.83 -25.91 -13.09
CA VAL A 130 -6.90 -26.50 -11.75
C VAL A 130 -5.53 -27.06 -11.40
N ILE A 131 -4.83 -26.38 -10.51
CA ILE A 131 -3.47 -26.78 -10.11
C ILE A 131 -3.44 -27.59 -8.81
N GLY A 132 -4.54 -27.65 -8.07
CA GLY A 132 -4.53 -28.18 -6.71
C GLY A 132 -5.91 -28.47 -6.14
N LYS A 133 -5.94 -28.89 -4.87
CA LYS A 133 -7.16 -29.06 -4.08
C LYS A 133 -6.89 -28.73 -2.60
N ILE A 134 -7.94 -28.38 -1.89
CA ILE A 134 -7.91 -28.19 -0.43
C ILE A 134 -7.87 -29.56 0.27
N ARG A 135 -7.21 -29.62 1.43
CA ARG A 135 -7.13 -30.78 2.31
C ARG A 135 -7.70 -30.46 3.69
N ASP A 136 -8.36 -31.42 4.31
CA ASP A 136 -8.96 -31.31 5.65
C ASP A 136 -8.05 -31.80 6.78
N ASP A 137 -6.86 -32.31 6.45
CA ASP A 137 -5.85 -32.80 7.41
C ASP A 137 -4.79 -31.76 7.78
N GLY A 138 -4.89 -30.54 7.25
CA GLY A 138 -3.96 -29.44 7.55
C GLY A 138 -2.57 -29.56 6.93
N GLN A 139 -2.32 -30.55 6.05
CA GLN A 139 -1.03 -30.70 5.38
C GLN A 139 -0.92 -29.81 4.12
N TYR A 140 0.27 -29.27 3.89
CA TYR A 140 0.66 -28.69 2.60
C TYR A 140 1.58 -29.64 1.85
N ILE A 141 1.11 -30.08 0.68
CA ILE A 141 1.85 -31.01 -0.17
C ILE A 141 2.01 -30.40 -1.56
N VAL A 142 3.23 -30.41 -2.08
CA VAL A 142 3.51 -29.96 -3.44
C VAL A 142 4.18 -31.09 -4.22
N HIS A 143 3.58 -31.44 -5.35
CA HIS A 143 4.06 -32.46 -6.27
C HIS A 143 4.65 -31.82 -7.52
N ASN A 144 5.68 -32.45 -8.08
CA ASN A 144 6.14 -32.20 -9.44
C ASN A 144 6.30 -33.54 -10.18
N GLY A 145 5.30 -33.92 -10.95
CA GLY A 145 5.23 -35.29 -11.49
C GLY A 145 5.05 -36.30 -10.35
N ASP A 146 5.96 -37.27 -10.26
CA ASP A 146 5.95 -38.29 -9.20
C ASP A 146 6.70 -37.85 -7.93
N ASP A 147 7.40 -36.71 -7.97
CA ASP A 147 8.22 -36.21 -6.85
C ASP A 147 7.41 -35.32 -5.92
N GLU A 148 7.49 -35.60 -4.61
CA GLU A 148 6.98 -34.73 -3.54
C GLU A 148 8.07 -33.75 -3.13
N ILE A 149 7.90 -32.45 -3.43
CA ILE A 149 8.91 -31.41 -3.16
C ILE A 149 8.64 -30.64 -1.86
N VAL A 150 7.41 -30.67 -1.35
CA VAL A 150 7.03 -30.13 -0.04
C VAL A 150 6.03 -31.07 0.61
N ASN A 151 6.21 -31.33 1.91
CA ASN A 151 5.24 -32.04 2.75
C ASN A 151 5.45 -31.63 4.21
N ALA A 152 4.64 -30.68 4.67
CA ALA A 152 4.69 -30.17 6.03
C ALA A 152 3.31 -29.65 6.46
N PRO A 153 3.03 -29.57 7.77
CA PRO A 153 1.83 -28.90 8.27
C PRO A 153 1.76 -27.45 7.76
N ALA A 154 0.57 -27.01 7.35
CA ALA A 154 0.34 -25.67 6.82
C ALA A 154 0.86 -24.54 7.74
N PRO A 155 0.58 -24.56 9.07
CA PRO A 155 1.05 -23.51 9.97
C PRO A 155 2.57 -23.43 10.09
N GLU A 156 3.29 -24.55 9.93
CA GLU A 156 4.76 -24.55 10.02
C GLU A 156 5.42 -23.82 8.84
N ILE A 157 4.70 -23.61 7.74
CA ILE A 157 5.16 -22.89 6.56
C ILE A 157 4.74 -21.42 6.61
N THR A 158 3.53 -21.13 7.10
CA THR A 158 2.98 -19.76 7.15
C THR A 158 3.44 -18.98 8.38
N GLU A 159 3.70 -19.65 9.51
CA GLU A 159 4.17 -18.98 10.72
C GLU A 159 5.65 -18.62 10.63
N GLY A 160 5.94 -17.33 10.84
CA GLY A 160 7.30 -16.82 10.98
C GLY A 160 7.80 -16.87 12.43
N PHE A 161 9.12 -16.91 12.61
CA PHE A 161 9.72 -16.73 13.94
C PHE A 161 9.46 -15.34 14.49
N LEU A 162 8.98 -15.28 15.75
CA LEU A 162 8.83 -14.03 16.48
C LEU A 162 10.16 -13.67 17.18
N TYR A 163 10.68 -12.48 16.87
CA TYR A 163 11.92 -11.98 17.44
C TYR A 163 11.67 -10.84 18.43
N SER A 164 12.11 -11.00 19.68
CA SER A 164 12.23 -9.89 20.63
C SER A 164 13.62 -9.26 20.50
N ARG A 165 13.76 -8.28 19.62
CA ARG A 165 15.05 -7.63 19.33
C ARG A 165 15.38 -6.57 20.39
N PRO A 166 16.64 -6.47 20.87
CA PRO A 166 17.05 -5.39 21.74
C PRO A 166 17.03 -4.06 20.99
N TYR A 167 16.65 -3.00 21.67
CA TYR A 167 16.69 -1.64 21.14
C TYR A 167 17.25 -0.69 22.21
N GLU A 168 17.98 0.33 21.76
CA GLU A 168 18.63 1.30 22.65
C GLU A 168 18.41 2.71 22.12
N ALA A 169 18.06 3.63 23.02
CA ALA A 169 17.87 5.02 22.64
C ALA A 169 19.18 5.63 22.14
N ARG A 170 19.13 6.29 20.99
CA ARG A 170 20.27 7.03 20.47
C ARG A 170 20.21 8.46 20.99
N MET A 171 21.12 8.85 21.89
CA MET A 171 21.25 10.26 22.28
C MET A 171 21.63 11.09 21.05
N LYS A 172 20.69 11.91 20.57
CA LYS A 172 20.92 12.89 19.52
C LYS A 172 21.05 14.26 20.17
N ASN A 173 22.27 14.80 20.17
CA ASN A 173 22.51 16.18 20.58
C ASN A 173 22.17 17.10 19.40
N CYS A 174 20.88 17.38 19.22
CA CYS A 174 20.42 18.44 18.32
C CYS A 174 20.54 19.77 19.06
N THR A 175 21.37 20.67 18.58
CA THR A 175 21.45 22.05 19.07
C THR A 175 20.74 22.96 18.10
N GLU A 176 19.88 23.84 18.61
CA GLU A 176 19.29 24.89 17.78
C GLU A 176 20.45 25.73 17.19
N PRO A 177 20.60 25.77 15.86
CA PRO A 177 21.63 26.59 15.25
C PRO A 177 21.29 28.07 15.42
N ASN A 178 22.34 28.90 15.57
CA ASN A 178 22.16 30.35 15.61
C ASN A 178 21.97 30.88 14.18
N ILE A 179 20.71 31.05 13.76
CA ILE A 179 20.39 31.64 12.46
C ILE A 179 20.37 33.16 12.59
N LEU A 180 21.20 33.82 11.79
CA LEU A 180 21.15 35.27 11.66
C LEU A 180 19.88 35.69 10.92
N GLU A 181 19.26 36.77 11.36
CA GLU A 181 18.10 37.34 10.68
C GLU A 181 18.46 37.67 9.22
N PRO A 182 17.67 37.17 8.23
CA PRO A 182 17.94 37.44 6.83
C PRO A 182 17.87 38.94 6.53
N THR A 183 18.86 39.45 5.80
CA THR A 183 18.82 40.83 5.31
C THR A 183 17.85 41.02 4.13
N ASP A 184 17.40 39.93 3.51
CA ASP A 184 16.45 39.93 2.38
C ASP A 184 15.52 38.70 2.45
N TYR A 185 14.31 38.91 2.97
CA TYR A 185 13.29 37.88 3.05
C TYR A 185 12.72 37.46 1.68
N ASN A 186 12.78 38.32 0.66
CA ASN A 186 12.31 37.93 -0.68
C ASN A 186 13.22 36.86 -1.25
N LYS A 187 14.54 37.02 -1.08
CA LYS A 187 15.49 35.99 -1.49
C LYS A 187 15.25 34.67 -0.76
N VAL A 188 15.10 34.70 0.56
CA VAL A 188 14.79 33.49 1.35
C VAL A 188 13.54 32.78 0.85
N LEU A 189 12.46 33.53 0.59
CA LEU A 189 11.22 32.97 0.07
C LEU A 189 11.44 32.30 -1.30
N LEU A 190 12.17 32.95 -2.20
CA LEU A 190 12.49 32.39 -3.52
C LEU A 190 13.36 31.13 -3.40
N ASP A 191 14.33 31.12 -2.48
CA ASP A 191 15.17 29.95 -2.21
C ASP A 191 14.31 28.78 -1.72
N ILE A 192 13.40 28.99 -0.76
CA ILE A 192 12.44 27.99 -0.28
C ILE A 192 11.56 27.48 -1.43
N LEU A 193 10.95 28.37 -2.21
CA LEU A 193 10.05 27.99 -3.31
C LEU A 193 10.78 27.22 -4.43
N SER A 194 12.08 27.46 -4.60
CA SER A 194 12.90 26.77 -5.60
C SER A 194 13.46 25.42 -5.13
N HIS A 195 13.41 25.12 -3.82
CA HIS A 195 13.87 23.85 -3.29
C HIS A 195 13.02 22.70 -3.85
N GLU A 196 13.65 21.63 -4.33
CA GLU A 196 13.00 20.43 -4.90
C GLU A 196 11.88 19.80 -4.04
N ASN A 197 11.93 19.95 -2.71
CA ASN A 197 10.89 19.42 -1.82
C ASN A 197 9.65 20.32 -1.74
N MET A 198 9.76 21.59 -2.14
CA MET A 198 8.70 22.61 -2.09
C MET A 198 8.19 23.02 -3.48
N ALA A 199 9.04 22.93 -4.50
CA ALA A 199 8.73 23.31 -5.86
C ALA A 199 7.51 22.55 -6.41
N ASN A 200 6.87 23.13 -7.44
CA ASN A 200 5.69 22.54 -8.07
C ASN A 200 6.00 21.12 -8.61
N ARG A 201 5.20 20.14 -8.19
CA ARG A 201 5.32 18.72 -8.58
C ARG A 201 4.49 18.37 -9.82
N GLU A 202 3.93 19.35 -10.53
CA GLU A 202 3.19 19.19 -11.78
C GLU A 202 3.90 18.32 -12.82
N PRO A 203 5.23 18.45 -13.07
CA PRO A 203 5.92 17.57 -14.01
C PRO A 203 5.85 16.08 -13.67
N ILE A 204 5.56 15.72 -12.41
CA ILE A 204 5.34 14.34 -11.98
C ILE A 204 3.89 13.95 -12.23
N PHE A 205 2.94 14.67 -11.64
CA PHE A 205 1.55 14.22 -11.66
C PHE A 205 0.84 14.40 -13.02
N GLU A 206 1.36 15.23 -13.93
CA GLU A 206 0.84 15.35 -15.31
C GLU A 206 1.25 14.19 -16.23
N GLN A 207 2.13 13.29 -15.77
CA GLN A 207 2.49 12.09 -16.54
C GLN A 207 1.44 10.97 -16.42
N TYR A 208 0.51 11.10 -15.47
CA TYR A 208 -0.47 10.07 -15.16
C TYR A 208 -1.88 10.49 -15.60
N ASP A 209 -2.67 9.54 -16.07
CA ASP A 209 -4.09 9.75 -16.28
C ASP A 209 -4.80 9.95 -14.93
N LYS A 210 -5.62 10.99 -14.84
CA LYS A 210 -6.37 11.35 -13.62
C LYS A 210 -7.89 11.26 -13.82
N GLN A 211 -8.36 10.86 -14.99
CA GLN A 211 -9.75 11.03 -15.42
C GLN A 211 -10.43 9.72 -15.81
N VAL A 212 -9.69 8.61 -15.92
CA VAL A 212 -10.24 7.27 -16.13
C VAL A 212 -11.30 6.96 -15.05
N GLN A 213 -12.44 6.42 -15.51
CA GLN A 213 -13.69 6.22 -14.75
C GLN A 213 -14.46 7.50 -14.35
N GLY A 214 -13.91 8.70 -14.57
CA GLY A 214 -14.59 9.98 -14.32
C GLY A 214 -14.98 10.18 -12.84
N ARG A 215 -14.17 9.64 -11.92
CA ARG A 215 -14.45 9.64 -10.46
C ARG A 215 -13.59 10.60 -9.67
N VAL A 216 -12.56 11.19 -10.27
CA VAL A 216 -11.75 12.21 -9.60
C VAL A 216 -12.51 13.53 -9.61
N HIS A 217 -12.72 14.11 -8.42
CA HIS A 217 -13.37 15.41 -8.25
C HIS A 217 -12.34 16.53 -8.06
N THR A 218 -11.31 16.27 -7.25
CA THR A 218 -10.22 17.21 -7.00
C THR A 218 -8.90 16.51 -7.28
N GLU A 219 -8.21 16.99 -8.31
CA GLU A 219 -6.91 16.46 -8.73
C GLU A 219 -5.78 16.89 -7.81
N THR A 220 -4.70 16.10 -7.83
CA THR A 220 -3.40 16.45 -7.24
C THR A 220 -2.96 17.86 -7.69
N GLY A 221 -2.46 18.64 -6.74
CA GLY A 221 -1.98 20.01 -6.97
C GLY A 221 -3.08 21.09 -6.97
N ARG A 222 -4.36 20.73 -6.76
CA ARG A 222 -5.47 21.69 -6.64
C ARG A 222 -5.90 21.96 -5.20
N ALA A 223 -5.51 21.08 -4.28
CA ALA A 223 -5.81 21.15 -2.85
C ALA A 223 -4.78 20.30 -2.08
N ASP A 224 -4.82 20.36 -0.75
CA ASP A 224 -3.94 19.58 0.15
C ASP A 224 -4.21 18.06 0.10
N SER A 225 -5.34 17.63 -0.46
CA SER A 225 -5.66 16.20 -0.67
C SER A 225 -6.39 15.97 -1.99
N GLY A 226 -6.18 14.80 -2.57
CA GLY A 226 -6.98 14.32 -3.70
C GLY A 226 -8.37 13.93 -3.22
N VAL A 227 -9.41 14.25 -4.00
CA VAL A 227 -10.80 13.91 -3.66
C VAL A 227 -11.47 13.17 -4.81
N MET A 228 -12.10 12.04 -4.48
CA MET A 228 -12.85 11.19 -5.42
C MET A 228 -14.33 11.14 -5.06
N ALA A 229 -15.18 10.92 -6.06
CA ALA A 229 -16.62 10.70 -5.95
C ALA A 229 -16.96 9.27 -6.43
N PRO A 230 -16.70 8.23 -5.62
CA PRO A 230 -16.77 6.82 -6.07
C PRO A 230 -18.17 6.36 -6.49
N PHE A 231 -19.22 7.03 -5.99
CA PHE A 231 -20.63 6.66 -6.18
C PHE A 231 -21.37 7.59 -7.14
N ASN A 232 -20.67 8.35 -7.98
CA ASN A 232 -21.22 9.39 -8.86
C ASN A 232 -22.07 8.91 -10.06
N SER A 233 -22.78 7.80 -9.96
CA SER A 233 -23.60 7.24 -11.05
C SER A 233 -24.96 6.75 -10.55
N GLU A 234 -25.94 6.66 -11.46
CA GLU A 234 -27.33 6.32 -11.14
C GLU A 234 -27.52 4.91 -10.57
N LYS A 235 -26.55 4.01 -10.75
CA LYS A 235 -26.60 2.65 -10.21
C LYS A 235 -26.50 2.60 -8.68
N TYR A 236 -26.03 3.67 -8.05
CA TYR A 236 -25.93 3.76 -6.59
C TYR A 236 -27.14 4.49 -5.99
N PRO A 237 -27.54 4.18 -4.74
CA PRO A 237 -28.57 4.92 -4.01
C PRO A 237 -28.29 6.42 -3.96
N GLU A 238 -29.34 7.24 -4.10
CA GLU A 238 -29.22 8.71 -4.18
C GLU A 238 -28.48 9.30 -2.97
N GLU A 239 -28.68 8.72 -1.79
CA GLU A 239 -28.14 9.15 -0.50
C GLU A 239 -26.60 9.11 -0.45
N ILE A 240 -25.96 8.26 -1.26
CA ILE A 240 -24.50 8.10 -1.29
C ILE A 240 -23.84 8.69 -2.54
N ARG A 241 -24.60 9.11 -3.56
CA ARG A 241 -24.04 9.56 -4.86
C ARG A 241 -23.09 10.75 -4.74
N ASN A 242 -23.33 11.60 -3.75
CA ASN A 242 -22.50 12.78 -3.48
C ASN A 242 -21.40 12.52 -2.43
N VAL A 243 -21.28 11.32 -1.87
CA VAL A 243 -20.21 11.02 -0.90
C VAL A 243 -18.86 11.14 -1.60
N GLY A 244 -17.97 11.90 -0.99
CA GLY A 244 -16.60 12.06 -1.43
C GLY A 244 -15.63 11.30 -0.52
N ILE A 245 -14.54 10.81 -1.09
CA ILE A 245 -13.41 10.21 -0.35
C ILE A 245 -12.18 11.06 -0.63
N ALA A 246 -11.55 11.55 0.45
CA ALA A 246 -10.29 12.29 0.38
C ALA A 246 -9.14 11.37 0.78
N LEU A 247 -7.97 11.58 0.17
CA LEU A 247 -6.73 10.86 0.46
C LEU A 247 -5.56 11.83 0.53
N SER A 248 -4.76 11.72 1.59
CA SER A 248 -3.45 12.35 1.74
C SER A 248 -2.41 11.32 2.14
N THR A 249 -1.13 11.56 1.79
CA THR A 249 0.01 10.72 2.16
C THR A 249 1.17 11.62 2.56
N ASP A 250 1.64 11.48 3.81
CA ASP A 250 2.52 12.46 4.43
C ASP A 250 3.60 11.80 5.28
N HIS A 251 4.76 12.46 5.30
CA HIS A 251 5.93 12.12 6.10
C HIS A 251 7.01 13.21 5.94
N ASN A 252 7.72 13.53 7.03
CA ASN A 252 8.91 14.37 6.99
C ASN A 252 10.14 13.60 7.51
N PRO A 253 11.11 13.22 6.63
CA PRO A 253 12.28 12.44 7.04
C PRO A 253 13.23 13.24 7.93
N ARG A 254 13.22 14.57 7.85
CA ARG A 254 14.04 15.42 8.73
C ARG A 254 13.54 15.36 10.18
N TYR A 255 12.23 15.20 10.38
CA TYR A 255 11.67 15.02 11.73
C TYR A 255 12.08 13.68 12.31
N GLY A 256 12.01 12.60 11.51
CA GLY A 256 12.51 11.28 11.94
C GLY A 256 14.02 11.28 12.28
N LEU A 257 14.81 12.11 11.60
CA LEU A 257 16.22 12.31 11.94
C LEU A 257 16.42 13.01 13.28
N ILE A 258 15.55 13.95 13.66
CA ILE A 258 15.62 14.66 14.94
C ILE A 258 15.08 13.76 16.06
N ASP A 259 13.84 13.30 15.92
CA ASP A 259 13.15 12.47 16.89
C ASP A 259 12.16 11.52 16.17
N PRO A 260 12.39 10.20 16.19
CA PRO A 260 11.54 9.23 15.51
C PRO A 260 10.09 9.21 16.04
N TYR A 261 9.89 9.42 17.35
CA TYR A 261 8.55 9.47 17.94
C TYR A 261 7.76 10.65 17.38
N TRP A 262 8.35 11.85 17.40
CA TRP A 262 7.70 13.03 16.83
C TRP A 262 7.59 12.96 15.30
N GLY A 263 8.49 12.23 14.62
CA GLY A 263 8.35 11.90 13.21
C GLY A 263 7.07 11.11 12.92
N GLY A 264 6.78 10.08 13.72
CA GLY A 264 5.54 9.29 13.64
C GLY A 264 4.29 10.11 13.93
N VAL A 265 4.30 10.91 15.01
CA VAL A 265 3.18 11.79 15.37
C VAL A 265 2.88 12.78 14.24
N ASN A 266 3.91 13.46 13.71
CA ASN A 266 3.72 14.46 12.67
C ASN A 266 3.19 13.86 11.37
N ALA A 267 3.66 12.66 10.96
CA ALA A 267 3.14 12.00 9.76
C ALA A 267 1.62 11.75 9.84
N VAL A 268 1.13 11.29 10.99
CA VAL A 268 -0.31 11.11 11.23
C VAL A 268 -1.05 12.44 11.20
N VAL A 269 -0.57 13.43 11.96
CA VAL A 269 -1.25 14.72 12.11
C VAL A 269 -1.29 15.48 10.79
N GLU A 270 -0.21 15.46 10.01
CA GLU A 270 -0.13 16.10 8.70
C GLU A 270 -1.13 15.47 7.71
N ALA A 271 -1.14 14.13 7.60
CA ALA A 271 -2.09 13.41 6.75
C ALA A 271 -3.55 13.70 7.10
N MET A 272 -3.89 13.68 8.40
CA MET A 272 -5.23 14.02 8.86
C MET A 272 -5.58 15.49 8.60
N ARG A 273 -4.61 16.40 8.75
CA ARG A 273 -4.83 17.85 8.55
C ARG A 273 -5.07 18.17 7.08
N ASN A 274 -4.32 17.57 6.17
CA ASN A 274 -4.51 17.73 4.72
C ASN A 274 -5.90 17.22 4.30
N VAL A 275 -6.32 16.07 4.81
CA VAL A 275 -7.68 15.53 4.61
C VAL A 275 -8.75 16.47 5.19
N ALA A 276 -8.50 17.05 6.37
CA ALA A 276 -9.42 18.00 6.99
C ALA A 276 -9.49 19.34 6.24
N ALA A 277 -8.36 19.79 5.66
CA ALA A 277 -8.25 21.06 4.94
C ALA A 277 -9.16 21.11 3.70
N VAL A 278 -9.40 19.95 3.06
CA VAL A 278 -10.34 19.84 1.94
C VAL A 278 -11.81 19.71 2.37
N GLY A 279 -12.09 19.75 3.68
CA GLY A 279 -13.43 19.64 4.25
C GLY A 279 -13.89 18.21 4.54
N ALA A 280 -13.01 17.22 4.39
CA ALA A 280 -13.27 15.84 4.80
C ALA A 280 -13.08 15.65 6.30
N THR A 281 -13.64 14.56 6.82
CA THR A 281 -13.35 14.08 8.16
C THR A 281 -12.42 12.88 8.03
N PRO A 282 -11.25 12.82 8.69
CA PRO A 282 -10.42 11.62 8.77
C PRO A 282 -11.21 10.40 9.29
N HIS A 283 -11.01 9.22 8.69
CA HIS A 283 -11.76 8.00 9.03
C HIS A 283 -10.87 6.78 9.23
N ALA A 284 -9.75 6.67 8.53
CA ALA A 284 -8.84 5.54 8.63
C ALA A 284 -7.46 5.93 8.14
N ILE A 285 -6.46 5.16 8.57
CA ILE A 285 -5.06 5.33 8.18
C ILE A 285 -4.50 4.02 7.64
N THR A 286 -3.55 4.14 6.72
CA THR A 286 -2.58 3.08 6.39
C THR A 286 -1.17 3.61 6.56
N ASP A 287 -0.25 2.77 7.00
CA ASP A 287 1.16 3.13 7.19
C ASP A 287 2.11 2.31 6.31
N CYS A 288 3.19 2.94 5.86
CA CYS A 288 4.31 2.28 5.23
C CYS A 288 5.56 2.63 6.03
N LEU A 289 6.01 1.67 6.82
CA LEU A 289 7.06 1.81 7.82
C LEU A 289 8.41 1.43 7.19
N CYS A 290 9.19 2.43 6.80
CA CYS A 290 10.50 2.23 6.15
C CYS A 290 11.65 2.54 7.10
N PHE A 291 12.43 1.52 7.44
CA PHE A 291 13.50 1.58 8.44
C PHE A 291 14.75 0.81 8.02
N GLY A 292 15.85 1.06 8.72
CA GLY A 292 17.12 0.36 8.55
C GLY A 292 17.09 -1.11 9.01
N ASN A 293 18.26 -1.67 9.25
CA ASN A 293 18.44 -3.02 9.77
C ASN A 293 17.98 -3.14 11.25
N PRO A 294 16.92 -3.91 11.55
CA PRO A 294 16.36 -4.07 12.90
C PRO A 294 17.26 -4.89 13.84
N GLU A 295 18.33 -5.51 13.35
CA GLU A 295 19.34 -6.18 14.18
C GLU A 295 20.23 -5.19 14.94
N LYS A 296 20.25 -3.92 14.52
CA LYS A 296 21.03 -2.86 15.18
C LYS A 296 20.16 -2.16 16.22
N PRO A 297 20.52 -2.15 17.52
CA PRO A 297 19.67 -1.63 18.59
C PRO A 297 19.16 -0.20 18.38
N TYR A 298 20.00 0.70 17.85
CA TYR A 298 19.59 2.08 17.59
C TYR A 298 18.57 2.22 16.45
N GLN A 299 18.67 1.38 15.42
CA GLN A 299 17.73 1.43 14.29
C GLN A 299 16.41 0.72 14.65
N MET A 300 16.48 -0.33 15.48
CA MET A 300 15.27 -0.92 16.07
C MET A 300 14.56 0.08 17.00
N TRP A 301 15.30 0.88 17.77
CA TRP A 301 14.72 1.93 18.60
C TRP A 301 14.00 2.99 17.76
N GLU A 302 14.59 3.41 16.64
CA GLU A 302 13.95 4.34 15.69
C GLU A 302 12.61 3.81 15.15
N PHE A 303 12.53 2.50 14.84
CA PHE A 303 11.28 1.84 14.48
C PHE A 303 10.26 1.84 15.62
N VAL A 304 10.66 1.36 16.81
CA VAL A 304 9.78 1.28 17.99
C VAL A 304 9.18 2.64 18.34
N GLU A 305 10.01 3.68 18.37
CA GLU A 305 9.55 5.03 18.71
C GLU A 305 8.64 5.63 17.64
N SER A 306 8.94 5.40 16.36
CA SER A 306 8.07 5.86 15.27
C SER A 306 6.69 5.19 15.32
N VAL A 307 6.65 3.87 15.53
CA VAL A 307 5.39 3.12 15.71
C VAL A 307 4.61 3.63 16.92
N ARG A 308 5.30 3.89 18.05
CA ARG A 308 4.71 4.49 19.24
C ARG A 308 4.09 5.85 18.94
N GLY A 309 4.80 6.71 18.20
CA GLY A 309 4.30 8.02 17.79
C GLY A 309 3.08 7.96 16.88
N VAL A 310 3.07 7.04 15.91
CA VAL A 310 1.89 6.79 15.04
C VAL A 310 0.70 6.32 15.88
N ALA A 311 0.90 5.34 16.75
CA ALA A 311 -0.16 4.80 17.60
C ALA A 311 -0.73 5.83 18.57
N ASP A 312 0.12 6.59 19.26
CA ASP A 312 -0.29 7.62 20.21
C ASP A 312 -1.07 8.75 19.51
N ALA A 313 -0.67 9.15 18.30
CA ALA A 313 -1.42 10.14 17.52
C ALA A 313 -2.80 9.63 17.10
N CYS A 314 -2.91 8.37 16.64
CA CYS A 314 -4.18 7.74 16.30
C CYS A 314 -5.12 7.58 17.50
N HIS A 315 -4.58 7.26 18.68
CA HIS A 315 -5.36 7.21 19.93
C HIS A 315 -5.80 8.60 20.39
N ALA A 316 -4.98 9.64 20.21
CA ALA A 316 -5.30 11.00 20.63
C ALA A 316 -6.31 11.70 19.72
N ILE A 317 -6.29 11.39 18.41
CA ILE A 317 -7.20 11.97 17.42
C ILE A 317 -8.29 10.95 17.09
N THR A 318 -9.40 11.03 17.83
CA THR A 318 -10.52 10.10 17.72
C THR A 318 -11.45 10.43 16.56
N LEU A 319 -12.29 9.46 16.20
CA LEU A 319 -13.24 9.63 15.11
C LEU A 319 -14.29 10.68 15.48
N LYS A 320 -14.50 11.68 14.61
CA LYS A 320 -15.43 12.78 14.87
C LYS A 320 -16.85 12.35 15.23
N ASP A 321 -17.35 11.31 14.55
CA ASP A 321 -18.71 10.79 14.76
C ASP A 321 -18.73 9.68 15.84
N ASN A 322 -17.57 9.17 16.28
CA ASN A 322 -17.42 8.19 17.37
C ASN A 322 -16.22 8.58 18.26
N PRO A 323 -16.36 9.59 19.13
CA PRO A 323 -15.23 10.22 19.80
C PRO A 323 -14.52 9.34 20.84
N ASP A 324 -15.13 8.22 21.22
CA ASP A 324 -14.53 7.22 22.11
C ASP A 324 -13.63 6.22 21.35
N ASP A 325 -13.69 6.22 20.01
CA ASP A 325 -12.93 5.32 19.15
C ASP A 325 -11.72 6.06 18.55
N ALA A 326 -10.54 5.46 18.71
CA ALA A 326 -9.33 5.91 18.04
C ALA A 326 -9.46 5.85 16.52
N THR A 327 -8.69 6.67 15.80
CA THR A 327 -8.64 6.52 14.34
C THR A 327 -7.94 5.20 13.99
N PRO A 328 -8.59 4.27 13.26
CA PRO A 328 -8.04 2.95 13.01
C PRO A 328 -6.94 2.97 11.96
N ILE A 329 -5.90 2.16 12.18
CA ILE A 329 -4.93 1.76 11.15
C ILE A 329 -5.48 0.48 10.52
N ILE A 330 -5.88 0.54 9.25
CA ILE A 330 -6.65 -0.53 8.59
C ILE A 330 -5.80 -1.40 7.65
N ALA A 331 -4.60 -0.94 7.32
CA ALA A 331 -3.64 -1.61 6.46
C ALA A 331 -2.26 -1.06 6.75
N GLY A 332 -1.23 -1.77 6.32
CA GLY A 332 0.13 -1.27 6.42
C GLY A 332 1.16 -2.16 5.75
N ASN A 333 2.39 -1.67 5.71
CA ASN A 333 3.56 -2.38 5.24
C ASN A 333 4.77 -2.05 6.11
N VAL A 334 5.68 -3.01 6.29
CA VAL A 334 6.95 -2.80 6.98
C VAL A 334 8.10 -3.18 6.07
N SER A 335 8.97 -2.22 5.78
CA SER A 335 10.19 -2.40 4.99
C SER A 335 11.41 -2.16 5.89
N PHE A 336 12.11 -3.24 6.21
CA PHE A 336 13.37 -3.21 6.96
C PHE A 336 14.57 -3.34 6.04
N TYR A 337 15.76 -3.17 6.61
CA TYR A 337 17.05 -3.29 5.91
C TYR A 337 17.26 -2.25 4.81
N ASN A 338 16.57 -1.10 4.89
CA ASN A 338 16.79 0.05 4.02
C ASN A 338 18.07 0.78 4.43
N GLU A 339 19.22 0.20 4.08
CA GLU A 339 20.53 0.78 4.32
C GLU A 339 21.48 0.55 3.15
N SER A 340 22.43 1.47 3.01
CA SER A 340 23.50 1.39 2.03
C SER A 340 24.85 1.45 2.74
N LYS A 341 25.94 1.44 1.96
CA LYS A 341 27.29 1.70 2.49
C LYS A 341 27.41 3.05 3.22
N ASN A 342 26.52 4.00 2.92
CA ASN A 342 26.50 5.32 3.53
C ASN A 342 25.66 5.39 4.83
N GLY A 343 25.02 4.28 5.22
CA GLY A 343 24.17 4.21 6.40
C GLY A 343 22.71 3.88 6.07
N ALA A 344 21.89 3.81 7.12
CA ALA A 344 20.45 3.63 7.03
C ALA A 344 19.74 4.90 6.55
N ILE A 345 18.58 4.73 5.93
CA ILE A 345 17.66 5.84 5.65
C ILE A 345 17.21 6.53 6.96
N PRO A 346 16.75 7.79 6.89
CA PRO A 346 15.97 8.39 7.98
C PRO A 346 14.82 7.50 8.43
N PRO A 347 14.49 7.48 9.73
CA PRO A 347 13.25 6.86 10.23
C PRO A 347 12.05 7.41 9.47
N SER A 348 11.36 6.56 8.70
CA SER A 348 10.38 7.00 7.72
C SER A 348 9.02 6.32 7.91
N PRO A 349 8.23 6.70 8.93
CA PRO A 349 6.82 6.33 9.01
C PRO A 349 6.03 7.15 7.98
N ILE A 350 5.70 6.55 6.85
CA ILE A 350 4.89 7.17 5.80
C ILE A 350 3.43 6.85 6.06
N VAL A 351 2.62 7.87 6.30
CA VAL A 351 1.22 7.69 6.72
C VAL A 351 0.30 8.21 5.63
N SER A 352 -0.69 7.40 5.24
CA SER A 352 -1.79 7.87 4.40
C SER A 352 -3.09 7.88 5.17
N CYS A 353 -3.87 8.96 5.03
CA CYS A 353 -5.15 9.13 5.69
C CYS A 353 -6.29 9.13 4.66
N LEU A 354 -7.30 8.30 4.90
CA LEU A 354 -8.57 8.33 4.21
C LEU A 354 -9.57 9.17 4.99
N GLY A 355 -10.24 10.09 4.31
CA GLY A 355 -11.33 10.87 4.86
C GLY A 355 -12.60 10.79 4.04
N ARG A 356 -13.72 11.12 4.68
CA ARG A 356 -15.05 11.13 4.04
C ARG A 356 -15.64 12.53 4.03
N LEU A 357 -16.23 12.89 2.89
CA LEU A 357 -17.14 14.02 2.74
C LEU A 357 -18.56 13.52 2.55
N LYS A 358 -19.52 14.14 3.23
CA LYS A 358 -20.96 13.87 3.00
C LYS A 358 -21.42 14.36 1.60
N ASN A 359 -20.78 15.41 1.09
CA ASN A 359 -21.05 15.96 -0.23
C ASN A 359 -19.76 16.48 -0.86
N VAL A 360 -19.31 15.85 -1.94
CA VAL A 360 -18.07 16.16 -2.66
C VAL A 360 -18.07 17.58 -3.22
N ASN A 361 -19.23 18.16 -3.53
CA ASN A 361 -19.36 19.53 -4.01
C ASN A 361 -19.06 20.59 -2.91
N LYS A 362 -18.81 20.17 -1.67
CA LYS A 362 -18.36 21.03 -0.57
C LYS A 362 -16.85 20.99 -0.33
N THR A 363 -16.10 20.37 -1.24
CA THR A 363 -14.65 20.32 -1.16
C THR A 363 -14.05 21.73 -1.15
N VAL A 364 -13.06 21.95 -0.29
CA VAL A 364 -12.36 23.24 -0.15
C VAL A 364 -11.02 23.18 -0.92
N PRO A 365 -10.78 24.05 -1.91
CA PRO A 365 -9.50 24.13 -2.60
C PRO A 365 -8.49 25.00 -1.83
N MET A 366 -7.22 24.89 -2.19
CA MET A 366 -6.15 25.65 -1.51
C MET A 366 -6.01 27.12 -1.99
N HIS A 367 -6.64 27.50 -3.11
CA HIS A 367 -6.52 28.85 -3.69
C HIS A 367 -7.60 29.82 -3.17
N PHE A 368 -7.29 31.12 -3.16
CA PHE A 368 -8.26 32.16 -2.82
C PHE A 368 -9.42 32.18 -3.82
N GLN A 369 -10.65 32.03 -3.32
CA GLN A 369 -11.85 31.99 -4.15
C GLN A 369 -12.46 33.37 -4.43
N LYS A 370 -12.22 34.36 -3.58
CA LYS A 370 -12.82 35.70 -3.65
C LYS A 370 -11.84 36.78 -3.21
N SER A 371 -11.95 37.97 -3.81
CA SER A 371 -11.30 39.16 -3.28
C SER A 371 -11.82 39.48 -1.88
N ASP A 372 -11.04 40.25 -1.12
CA ASP A 372 -11.42 40.76 0.21
C ASP A 372 -11.67 39.65 1.26
N SER A 373 -11.11 38.46 1.02
CA SER A 373 -11.11 37.36 1.98
C SER A 373 -10.28 37.71 3.22
N VAL A 374 -10.78 37.33 4.39
CA VAL A 374 -10.04 37.45 5.66
C VAL A 374 -9.16 36.22 5.85
N ILE A 375 -7.86 36.43 6.07
CA ILE A 375 -6.91 35.35 6.39
C ILE A 375 -6.83 35.20 7.89
N LEU A 376 -7.05 33.99 8.38
CA LEU A 376 -6.97 33.62 9.79
C LEU A 376 -5.91 32.53 9.97
N MET A 377 -5.09 32.66 11.01
CA MET A 377 -4.16 31.63 11.45
C MET A 377 -4.72 31.01 12.74
N ALA A 378 -4.96 29.70 12.73
CA ALA A 378 -5.37 28.97 13.92
C ALA A 378 -4.13 28.48 14.68
N GLY A 379 -4.07 28.77 15.99
CA GLY A 379 -2.95 28.42 16.86
C GLY A 379 -1.96 29.56 17.09
N GLU A 380 -0.92 29.30 17.87
CA GLU A 380 0.15 30.26 18.21
C GLU A 380 1.35 30.09 17.28
N ARG A 381 2.10 31.16 17.02
CA ARG A 381 3.42 31.06 16.38
C ARG A 381 4.46 30.67 17.43
N ARG A 382 5.33 29.74 17.09
CA ARG A 382 6.40 29.23 17.96
C ARG A 382 7.71 29.14 17.17
N ASP A 383 8.84 29.10 17.87
CA ASP A 383 10.16 28.84 17.27
C ASP A 383 10.29 27.33 16.96
N GLU A 384 9.70 26.91 15.83
CA GLU A 384 9.57 25.50 15.42
C GLU A 384 10.17 25.26 14.02
N LEU A 385 11.31 25.90 13.70
CA LEU A 385 11.94 25.78 12.38
C LEU A 385 12.71 24.46 12.19
N GLY A 386 12.97 23.71 13.27
CA GLY A 386 13.77 22.49 13.25
C GLY A 386 13.27 21.48 12.21
N GLY A 387 14.16 21.02 11.33
CA GLY A 387 13.81 20.06 10.26
C GLY A 387 12.99 20.64 9.10
N SER A 388 12.85 21.97 9.01
CA SER A 388 12.29 22.65 7.83
C SER A 388 13.30 22.74 6.67
N VAL A 389 12.82 23.19 5.51
CA VAL A 389 13.64 23.53 4.33
C VAL A 389 14.32 24.91 4.43
N TYR A 390 14.01 25.68 5.47
CA TYR A 390 14.64 26.98 5.72
C TYR A 390 16.07 26.82 6.23
N TYR A 391 16.34 25.72 6.93
CA TYR A 391 17.66 25.24 7.32
C TYR A 391 18.39 24.58 6.15
#